data_AF-A0A2K3KLT7-F1
#
_entry.id   AF-A0A2K3KLT7-F1
#
_cell.length_a   1.000
_cell.length_b   1.000
_cell.length_c   1.000
_cell.angle_alpha   90.00
_cell.angle_beta   90.00
_cell.angle_gamma   90.00
#
_symmetry.space_group_name_H-M   'P 1'
#
loop_
_entity.id
_entity.type
_entity.pdbx_description
1 polymer ?
#
loop_
_entity_poly.entity_id
_entity_poly.type
_entity_poly.pdbx_seq_one_letter_code
_entity_poly.pdbx_strand_id
1 'polypeptide(L)' 'MLKCWTDVPGYNSFVKEKWNSLHVDGWGGFVLKEKLKMIKVALKGWHQAHVQNLPSRIESLK' A
#
# COMPACT_ATOMS: atom_id res chain seq x y z
N MET A 1 -15.07 9.93 3.33
CA MET A 1 -13.81 10.15 4.08
C MET A 1 -12.68 9.54 3.24
N LEU A 2 -11.99 10.35 2.43
CA LEU A 2 -11.08 9.88 1.36
C LEU A 2 -9.63 10.38 1.51
N LYS A 3 -9.24 10.88 2.70
CA LYS A 3 -7.87 11.34 3.00
C LYS A 3 -7.06 10.40 3.89
N CYS A 4 -7.56 9.21 4.18
CA CYS A 4 -7.05 8.42 5.31
C CYS A 4 -5.72 7.71 5.07
N TRP A 5 -5.23 7.59 3.84
CA TRP A 5 -4.05 6.77 3.53
C TRP A 5 -2.75 7.59 3.51
N THR A 6 -2.78 8.79 2.91
CA THR A 6 -1.62 9.70 2.89
C THR A 6 -1.20 10.15 4.28
N ASP A 7 -2.14 10.15 5.22
CA ASP A 7 -1.95 10.60 6.59
C ASP A 7 -1.37 9.48 7.48
N VAL A 8 -1.27 8.24 6.98
CA VAL A 8 -0.67 7.12 7.71
C VAL A 8 0.85 7.25 7.64
N PRO A 9 1.57 7.28 8.78
CA PRO A 9 3.02 7.30 8.80
C PRO A 9 3.61 6.16 7.96
N GLY A 10 4.56 6.49 7.09
CA GLY A 10 5.21 5.53 6.20
C GLY A 10 4.50 5.28 4.87
N TYR A 11 3.30 5.83 4.62
CA TYR A 11 2.59 5.65 3.35
C TYR A 11 3.43 6.07 2.13
N ASN A 12 3.98 7.28 2.15
CA ASN A 12 4.76 7.81 1.01
C ASN A 12 6.02 6.98 0.76
N SER A 13 6.73 6.58 1.82
CA SER A 13 7.91 5.71 1.72
C SER A 13 7.53 4.35 1.12
N PHE A 14 6.46 3.73 1.62
CA PHE A 14 5.97 2.45 1.12
C PHE A 14 5.61 2.51 -0.37
N VAL A 15 4.85 3.51 -0.80
CA VAL A 15 4.46 3.67 -2.21
C VAL A 15 5.69 3.86 -3.10
N LYS A 16 6.64 4.71 -2.68
CA LYS A 16 7.86 4.99 -3.45
C LYS A 16 8.74 3.75 -3.58
N GLU A 17 8.99 3.04 -2.49
CA GLU A 17 9.80 1.81 -2.48
C GLU A 17 9.14 0.72 -3.31
N LYS A 18 7.84 0.49 -3.13
CA LYS A 18 7.11 -0.50 -3.93
C LYS A 18 7.11 -0.14 -5.41
N TRP A 19 6.81 1.11 -5.77
CA TRP A 19 6.84 1.57 -7.16
C TRP A 19 8.19 1.28 -7.84
N ASN A 20 9.29 1.55 -7.16
CA ASN A 20 10.64 1.32 -7.67
C ASN A 20 11.00 -0.16 -7.76
N SER A 21 10.48 -1.01 -6.87
CA SER A 21 10.71 -2.46 -6.89
C SER A 21 9.93 -3.20 -7.99
N LEU A 22 8.83 -2.62 -8.49
CA LEU A 22 7.98 -3.27 -9.47
C LEU A 22 8.60 -3.20 -10.86
N HIS A 23 9.11 -4.33 -11.32
CA HIS A 23 9.60 -4.55 -12.68
C HIS A 23 8.50 -5.19 -13.54
N VAL A 24 8.15 -4.54 -14.64
CA VAL A 24 7.17 -5.00 -15.63
C VAL A 24 7.68 -4.57 -16.99
N ASP A 25 7.76 -5.52 -17.92
CA ASP A 25 8.20 -5.28 -19.29
C ASP A 25 7.02 -5.17 -20.26
N GLY A 26 7.23 -4.47 -21.38
CA GLY A 26 6.26 -4.29 -22.45
C GLY A 26 6.13 -2.83 -22.91
N TRP A 27 5.08 -2.53 -23.67
CA TRP A 27 4.79 -1.16 -24.09
C TRP A 27 4.34 -0.30 -22.90
N GLY A 28 4.65 0.99 -22.94
CA GLY A 28 4.48 1.90 -21.78
C GLY A 28 3.08 1.88 -21.16
N GLY A 29 2.03 1.76 -21.97
CA GLY A 29 0.65 1.66 -21.48
C GLY A 29 0.38 0.39 -20.65
N PHE A 30 0.95 -0.74 -21.07
CA PHE A 30 0.86 -2.00 -20.32
C PHE A 30 1.68 -1.94 -19.04
N VAL A 31 2.92 -1.45 -19.11
CA VAL A 31 3.79 -1.28 -17.95
C VAL A 31 3.11 -0.43 -16.88
N LEU A 32 2.54 0.72 -17.26
CA LEU A 32 1.83 1.61 -16.33
C LEU A 32 0.59 0.93 -15.72
N LYS A 33 -0.25 0.30 -16.55
CA LYS A 33 -1.46 -0.41 -16.11
C LYS A 33 -1.15 -1.48 -15.07
N GLU A 34 -0.16 -2.33 -15.32
CA GLU A 34 0.18 -3.43 -14.43
C GLU A 34 0.86 -2.94 -13.15
N LYS A 35 1.75 -1.94 -13.23
CA LYS A 35 2.34 -1.32 -12.02
C LYS A 35 1.26 -0.71 -11.11
N LEU A 36 0.25 -0.03 -11.67
CA LEU A 36 -0.86 0.51 -10.89
C LEU A 36 -1.70 -0.59 -10.22
N LYS A 37 -1.98 -1.71 -10.91
CA LYS A 37 -2.68 -2.85 -10.32
C LYS A 37 -1.90 -3.45 -9.16
N MET A 38 -0.60 -3.67 -9.33
CA MET A 38 0.26 -4.26 -8.31
C MET A 38 0.34 -3.37 -7.06
N ILE A 39 0.46 -2.05 -7.24
CA ILE A 39 0.47 -1.10 -6.13
C ILE A 39 -0.86 -1.09 -5.38
N LYS A 40 -1.99 -1.14 -6.09
CA LYS A 40 -3.31 -1.21 -5.45
C LYS A 40 -3.41 -2.43 -4.51
N VAL A 41 -2.93 -3.59 -4.95
CA VAL A 41 -2.92 -4.82 -4.13
C VAL A 41 -1.95 -4.68 -2.95
N ALA A 42 -0.73 -4.20 -3.20
CA ALA A 42 0.28 -4.01 -2.15
C ALA A 42 -0.20 -3.04 -1.07
N LEU A 43 -0.82 -1.92 -1.46
CA LEU A 43 -1.38 -0.94 -0.54
C LEU A 43 -2.53 -1.51 0.31
N LYS A 44 -3.39 -2.35 -0.27
CA LYS A 44 -4.47 -3.01 0.49
C LYS A 44 -3.89 -3.88 1.62
N GLY A 45 -2.88 -4.70 1.32
CA GLY A 45 -2.22 -5.53 2.33
C GLY A 45 -1.46 -4.70 3.37
N TRP A 46 -0.75 -3.66 2.93
CA TRP A 46 -0.04 -2.75 3.83
C TRP A 46 -0.98 -2.04 4.80
N HIS A 47 -2.11 -1.52 4.30
CA HIS A 47 -3.11 -0.85 5.13
C HIS A 47 -3.73 -1.80 6.17
N GLN A 48 -4.02 -3.06 5.81
CA GLN A 48 -4.48 -4.07 6.75
C GLN A 48 -3.45 -4.32 7.87
N ALA A 49 -2.17 -4.47 7.53
CA ALA A 49 -1.13 -4.71 8.51
C ALA A 49 -0.83 -3.48 9.41
N HIS A 50 -0.96 -2.26 8.90
CA HIS A 50 -0.51 -1.04 9.59
C HIS A 50 -1.63 -0.28 10.30
N VAL A 51 -2.87 -0.37 9.82
CA VAL A 51 -3.99 0.45 10.33
C VAL A 51 -5.10 -0.40 10.93
N GLN A 52 -5.33 -1.62 10.46
CA GLN A 52 -6.38 -2.50 10.97
C GLN A 52 -5.97 -3.30 12.22
N ASN A 53 -4.91 -2.91 12.92
CA ASN A 53 -4.50 -3.49 14.21
C ASN A 53 -5.31 -2.95 15.42
N LEU A 54 -6.48 -2.36 15.21
CA LEU A 54 -7.33 -1.88 16.31
C LEU A 54 -7.82 -3.03 17.21
N PRO A 55 -8.36 -4.15 16.67
CA PRO A 55 -8.82 -5.27 17.50
C PRO A 55 -7.68 -5.92 18.31
N SER A 56 -6.53 -6.16 17.67
CA SER A 56 -5.35 -6.76 18.30
C SER A 56 -4.72 -5.86 19.36
N ARG A 57 -4.70 -4.53 19.14
CA ARG A 57 -4.25 -3.56 20.16
C ARG A 57 -5.21 -3.50 21.35
N ILE A 58 -6.52 -3.60 21.12
CA ILE A 58 -7.51 -3.66 22.21
C ILE A 58 -7.34 -4.94 23.04
N GLU A 59 -7.05 -6.07 22.40
CA GLU A 59 -6.79 -7.35 23.08
C GLU A 59 -5.49 -7.32 23.89
N SER A 60 -4.42 -6.69 23.39
CA SER A 60 -3.16 -6.54 24.13
C SER A 60 -3.23 -5.64 25.37
N LEU A 61 -4.34 -4.90 25.54
CA LEU A 61 -4.59 -4.04 26.70
C LEU A 61 -5.51 -4.68 27.74
N LYS A 62 -5.97 -5.93 27.52
CA LYS A 62 -6.67 -6.75 28.52
C LYS A 62 -5.67 -7.57 29.32
#